data_AF-A0A0P0NIE3-F1
#
_entry.id   AF-A0A0P0NIE3-F1
#
_cell.length_a   1.000
_cell.length_b   1.000
_cell.length_c   1.000
_cell.angle_alpha   90.00
_cell.angle_beta   90.00
_cell.angle_gamma   90.00
#
_symmetry.space_group_name_H-M   'P 1'
#
loop_
_entity.id
_entity.type
_entity.pdbx_description
1 polymer ?
#
loop_
_entity_poly.entity_id
_entity_poly.type
_entity_poly.pdbx_seq_one_letter_code
_entity_poly.pdbx_strand_id
1 'polypeptide(L)'
;MQLRTELAKRFFLRLFIGGLPLAFFAGAMFGDRQSGNSGMSPNMEKFLPVILVVGWIGLLIVEAVYLFVKQRISDGLTSVYVAAVLALLFFLILYLDHL
;
A
#
# COMPACT_ATOMS: atom_id res chain seq x y z
N MET A 1 13.94 18.08 -17.11
CA MET A 1 14.29 16.64 -17.05
C MET A 1 14.50 16.16 -15.61
N GLN A 2 15.31 16.86 -14.80
CA GLN A 2 15.59 16.50 -13.38
C GLN A 2 14.35 16.34 -12.49
N LEU A 3 13.36 17.25 -12.58
CA LEU A 3 12.13 17.18 -11.77
C LEU A 3 11.32 15.90 -12.02
N ARG A 4 11.22 15.44 -13.28
CA ARG A 4 10.49 14.21 -13.61
C ARG A 4 11.19 12.98 -13.05
N THR A 5 12.52 12.94 -13.13
CA THR A 5 13.34 11.87 -12.54
C THR A 5 13.19 11.81 -11.03
N GLU A 6 13.14 12.96 -10.36
CA GLU A 6 12.98 13.05 -8.91
C GLU A 6 11.58 12.56 -8.46
N LEU A 7 10.53 12.99 -9.16
CA LEU A 7 9.16 12.51 -8.91
C LEU A 7 9.04 11.00 -9.15
N ALA A 8 9.67 10.48 -10.21
CA ALA A 8 9.69 9.05 -10.49
C ALA A 8 10.41 8.26 -9.38
N LYS A 9 11.58 8.74 -8.92
CA LYS A 9 12.31 8.10 -7.81
C LYS A 9 11.45 8.04 -6.54
N ARG A 10 10.78 9.14 -6.20
CA ARG A 10 9.87 9.21 -5.04
C ARG A 10 8.72 8.24 -5.19
N PHE A 11 8.10 8.20 -6.37
CA PHE A 11 7.04 7.26 -6.70
C PHE A 11 7.50 5.81 -6.46
N PHE A 12 8.60 5.40 -7.09
CA PHE A 12 9.10 4.02 -6.99
C PHE A 12 9.54 3.65 -5.58
N LEU A 13 10.20 4.56 -4.86
CA LEU A 13 10.61 4.31 -3.47
C LEU A 13 9.39 4.08 -2.57
N ARG A 14 8.37 4.94 -2.69
CA ARG A 14 7.14 4.83 -1.88
C ARG A 14 6.33 3.59 -2.24
N LEU A 15 6.28 3.27 -3.53
CA LEU A 15 5.65 2.05 -4.01
C LEU A 15 6.40 0.81 -3.52
N PHE A 16 7.73 0.84 -3.47
CA PHE A 16 8.54 -0.25 -2.94
C PHE A 16 8.31 -0.46 -1.44
N ILE A 17 8.29 0.62 -0.65
CA ILE A 17 8.02 0.56 0.80
C ILE A 17 6.63 -0.02 1.07
N GLY A 18 5.61 0.44 0.35
CA GLY A 18 4.24 -0.10 0.50
C GLY A 18 4.04 -1.47 -0.15
N GLY A 19 4.82 -1.79 -1.19
CA GLY A 19 4.74 -3.03 -1.93
C GLY A 19 5.37 -4.22 -1.20
N LEU A 20 6.39 -3.98 -0.36
CA LEU A 20 6.98 -5.00 0.49
C LEU A 20 5.95 -5.70 1.40
N PRO A 21 5.22 -5.00 2.29
CA PRO A 21 4.21 -5.64 3.12
C PRO A 21 3.06 -6.21 2.27
N LEU A 22 2.75 -5.61 1.11
CA LEU A 22 1.74 -6.13 0.20
C LEU A 22 2.14 -7.48 -0.43
N ALA A 23 3.44 -7.69 -0.70
CA ALA A 23 3.96 -8.97 -1.16
C ALA A 23 3.94 -10.04 -0.06
N PHE A 24 4.28 -9.68 1.18
CA PHE A 24 4.12 -10.58 2.33
C PHE A 24 2.65 -10.97 2.54
N PHE A 25 1.74 -10.00 2.42
CA PHE A 25 0.30 -10.26 2.50
C PHE A 25 -0.15 -11.25 1.42
N ALA A 26 0.24 -11.03 0.16
CA ALA A 26 -0.07 -11.95 -0.93
C ALA A 26 0.47 -13.36 -0.67
N GLY A 27 1.74 -13.48 -0.25
CA GLY A 27 2.36 -14.76 0.08
C GLY A 27 1.61 -15.49 1.20
N ALA A 28 1.25 -14.79 2.28
CA ALA A 28 0.49 -15.37 3.38
C ALA A 28 -0.93 -15.80 2.96
N MET A 29 -1.58 -15.04 2.07
CA MET A 29 -2.91 -15.37 1.55
C MET A 29 -2.90 -16.65 0.71
N PHE A 30 -1.94 -16.79 -0.22
CA PHE A 30 -1.88 -17.93 -1.13
C PHE A 30 -1.10 -19.15 -0.61
N GLY A 31 -0.30 -19.00 0.45
CA GLY A 31 0.52 -20.08 1.02
C GLY A 31 -0.27 -21.10 1.84
N ASP A 32 -1.18 -20.64 2.69
CA ASP A 32 -2.05 -21.49 3.50
C ASP A 32 -3.50 -20.97 3.39
N ARG A 33 -4.41 -21.80 2.86
CA ARG A 33 -5.87 -21.54 2.74
C ARG A 33 -6.58 -21.47 4.10
N GLN A 34 -5.91 -21.03 5.16
CA GLN A 34 -6.51 -20.78 6.45
C GLN A 34 -7.09 -19.36 6.48
N SER A 35 -8.36 -19.22 6.81
CA SER A 35 -8.97 -17.92 7.12
C SER A 35 -8.10 -17.16 8.12
N GLY A 36 -7.81 -15.88 7.86
CA GLY A 36 -7.13 -14.99 8.82
C GLY A 36 -7.94 -14.74 10.11
N ASN A 37 -9.20 -15.16 10.12
CA ASN A 37 -10.11 -15.15 11.25
C ASN A 37 -10.48 -16.59 11.63
N SER A 38 -9.67 -17.21 12.48
CA SER A 38 -9.88 -18.56 13.02
C SER A 38 -10.61 -18.56 14.37
N GLY A 39 -11.17 -17.42 14.80
CA GLY A 39 -11.97 -17.30 16.03
C GLY A 39 -11.19 -17.34 17.35
N MET A 40 -9.91 -17.73 17.35
CA MET A 40 -9.09 -17.87 18.56
C MET A 40 -8.06 -16.74 18.73
N SER A 41 -7.55 -16.18 17.62
CA SER A 41 -6.72 -14.96 17.56
C SER A 41 -6.54 -14.53 16.10
N PRO A 42 -6.29 -13.23 15.79
CA PRO A 42 -5.91 -12.82 14.44
C PRO A 42 -4.68 -13.59 13.98
N ASN A 43 -4.69 -14.14 12.76
CA ASN A 43 -3.47 -14.68 12.18
C ASN A 43 -2.52 -13.51 11.91
N MET A 44 -1.52 -13.33 12.78
CA MET A 44 -0.60 -12.18 12.74
C MET A 44 0.19 -12.10 11.43
N GLU A 45 0.43 -13.24 10.77
CA GLU A 45 1.11 -13.29 9.47
C GLU A 45 0.27 -12.65 8.36
N LYS A 46 -1.06 -12.70 8.48
CA LYS A 46 -1.99 -12.04 7.55
C LYS A 46 -2.35 -10.63 8.03
N PHE A 47 -2.48 -10.43 9.33
CA PHE A 47 -2.98 -9.19 9.94
C PHE A 47 -1.93 -8.07 9.96
N LEU A 48 -0.66 -8.38 10.27
CA LEU A 48 0.41 -7.39 10.34
C LEU A 48 0.69 -6.75 8.96
N PRO A 49 0.82 -7.50 7.85
CA PRO A 49 0.95 -6.91 6.52
C PRO A 49 -0.21 -5.99 6.13
N VAL A 50 -1.45 -6.35 6.49
CA VAL A 50 -2.62 -5.50 6.24
C VAL A 50 -2.51 -4.17 6.99
N ILE A 51 -2.16 -4.20 8.28
CA ILE A 51 -1.97 -2.97 9.07
C ILE A 51 -0.88 -2.09 8.44
N LEU A 52 0.24 -2.69 8.02
CA LEU A 52 1.34 -1.95 7.41
C LEU A 52 0.93 -1.31 6.08
N VAL A 53 0.21 -2.04 5.22
CA VAL A 53 -0.29 -1.52 3.94
C VAL A 53 -1.31 -0.40 4.18
N VAL A 54 -2.31 -0.63 5.02
CA VAL A 54 -3.38 0.34 5.32
C VAL A 54 -2.79 1.59 5.99
N GLY A 55 -1.88 1.40 6.94
CA GLY A 55 -1.17 2.49 7.60
C GLY A 55 -0.32 3.31 6.63
N TRP A 56 0.38 2.66 5.70
CA TRP A 56 1.16 3.35 4.67
C TRP A 56 0.27 4.12 3.68
N ILE A 57 -0.83 3.54 3.23
CA ILE A 57 -1.84 4.22 2.39
C ILE A 57 -2.40 5.44 3.12
N GLY A 58 -2.77 5.29 4.40
CA GLY A 58 -3.25 6.40 5.22
C GLY A 58 -2.24 7.53 5.33
N LEU A 59 -0.96 7.21 5.57
CA LEU A 59 0.13 8.17 5.61
C LEU A 59 0.27 8.92 4.28
N LEU A 60 0.23 8.21 3.14
CA LEU A 60 0.31 8.83 1.81
C LEU A 60 -0.86 9.79 1.53
N ILE A 61 -2.06 9.48 2.02
CA ILE A 61 -3.23 10.37 1.90
C ILE A 61 -3.03 11.63 2.75
N VAL A 62 -2.63 11.48 4.01
CA VAL A 62 -2.34 12.63 4.90
C VAL A 62 -1.23 13.50 4.31
N GLU A 63 -0.17 12.88 3.80
CA GLU A 63 0.93 13.58 3.14
C GLU A 63 0.47 14.31 1.88
N ALA A 64 -0.39 13.70 1.06
CA ALA A 64 -0.96 14.34 -0.12
C ALA A 64 -1.72 15.62 0.25
N VAL A 65 -2.59 15.55 1.26
CA VAL A 65 -3.35 16.71 1.76
C VAL A 65 -2.40 17.80 2.23
N TYR A 66 -1.39 17.45 3.02
CA TYR A 66 -0.38 18.40 3.49
C TYR A 66 0.39 19.07 2.34
N LEU A 67 0.77 18.31 1.32
CA LEU A 67 1.49 18.83 0.14
C LEU A 67 0.60 19.73 -0.72
N PHE A 68 -0.70 19.42 -0.84
CA PHE A 68 -1.66 20.27 -1.53
C PHE A 68 -1.86 21.61 -0.80
N VAL A 69 -1.96 21.60 0.53
CA VAL A 69 -2.01 22.84 1.33
C VAL A 69 -0.77 23.70 1.10
N LYS A 70 0.40 23.07 0.89
CA LYS A 70 1.66 23.76 0.55
C LYS A 70 1.82 24.11 -0.93
N GLN A 71 0.78 23.96 -1.75
CA GLN A 71 0.80 24.16 -3.21
C GLN A 71 1.84 23.30 -3.95
N ARG A 72 2.32 22.21 -3.35
CA ARG A 72 3.25 21.25 -3.98
C ARG A 72 2.46 20.15 -4.70
N ILE A 73 1.70 20.55 -5.71
CA ILE A 73 0.70 19.69 -6.37
C ILE A 73 1.31 18.41 -6.95
N SER A 74 2.46 18.47 -7.62
CA SER A 74 3.09 17.29 -8.23
C SER A 74 3.56 16.25 -7.20
N ASP A 75 4.09 16.70 -6.06
CA ASP A 75 4.48 15.81 -4.96
C ASP A 75 3.23 15.19 -4.30
N GLY A 76 2.18 15.99 -4.10
CA GLY A 76 0.90 15.51 -3.56
C GLY A 76 0.24 14.46 -4.47
N LEU A 77 0.18 14.73 -5.78
CA LEU A 77 -0.31 13.78 -6.78
C LEU A 77 0.50 12.50 -6.80
N THR A 78 1.83 12.59 -6.64
CA THR A 78 2.69 11.39 -6.55
C THR A 78 2.26 10.50 -5.38
N SER A 79 1.94 11.10 -4.23
CA SER A 79 1.45 10.37 -3.05
C SER A 79 0.10 9.70 -3.31
N VAL A 80 -0.82 10.43 -3.94
CA VAL A 80 -2.15 9.89 -4.34
C VAL A 80 -2.00 8.73 -5.32
N TYR A 81 -1.14 8.85 -6.34
CA TYR A 81 -0.93 7.79 -7.32
C TYR A 81 -0.35 6.52 -6.68
N VAL A 82 0.63 6.65 -5.77
CA VAL A 82 1.16 5.49 -5.05
C VAL A 82 0.07 4.85 -4.19
N ALA A 83 -0.70 5.65 -3.45
CA ALA A 83 -1.79 5.15 -2.61
C ALA A 83 -2.84 4.39 -3.44
N ALA A 84 -3.22 4.94 -4.60
CA ALA A 84 -4.18 4.32 -5.52
C ALA A 84 -3.67 2.99 -6.08
N VAL A 85 -2.40 2.92 -6.50
CA VAL A 85 -1.79 1.68 -7.00
C VAL A 85 -1.76 0.61 -5.90
N LEU A 86 -1.33 0.97 -4.68
CA LEU A 86 -1.30 0.02 -3.56
C LEU A 86 -2.70 -0.46 -3.18
N ALA A 87 -3.69 0.44 -3.15
CA ALA A 87 -5.08 0.08 -2.86
C ALA A 87 -5.65 -0.87 -3.92
N LEU A 88 -5.42 -0.59 -5.21
CA LEU A 88 -5.84 -1.45 -6.31
C LEU A 88 -5.22 -2.85 -6.22
N LEU A 89 -3.90 -2.93 -5.96
CA LEU A 89 -3.23 -4.22 -5.80
C LEU A 89 -3.74 -4.97 -4.56
N PHE A 90 -3.99 -4.28 -3.46
CA PHE A 90 -4.56 -4.86 -2.25
C PHE A 90 -5.95 -5.48 -2.52
N PHE A 91 -6.86 -4.71 -3.14
CA PHE A 91 -8.18 -5.22 -3.50
C PHE A 91 -8.11 -6.35 -4.53
N LEU A 92 -7.16 -6.31 -5.46
CA LEU A 92 -6.95 -7.39 -6.42
C LEU A 92 -6.53 -8.69 -5.72
N ILE A 93 -5.62 -8.63 -4.74
CA ILE A 93 -5.22 -9.81 -3.96
C ILE A 93 -6.42 -10.39 -3.20
N LEU A 94 -7.21 -9.53 -2.54
CA LEU A 94 -8.43 -9.96 -1.84
C LEU A 94 -9.45 -10.60 -2.79
N TYR A 95 -9.62 -10.05 -3.99
CA TYR A 95 -10.52 -10.59 -5.00
C TYR A 95 -10.05 -11.97 -5.51
N LEU A 96 -8.74 -12.12 -5.75
CA LEU A 96 -8.16 -13.39 -6.21
C LEU A 96 -8.21 -14.48 -5.14
N ASP A 97 -8.11 -14.14 -3.86
CA ASP A 97 -8.28 -15.12 -2.77
C ASP A 97 -9.74 -15.59 -2.63
N HIS A 98 -10.70 -14.76 -3.03
CA HIS A 98 -12.12 -15.12 -2.99
C HIS A 98 -12.55 -16.06 -4.13
N LEU A 99 -11.77 -16.15 -5.22
CA LEU A 99 -12.01 -17.02 -6.38
C LEU A 99 -11.49 -18.44 -6.15
#